data_AF-M1D4P3-F1
#
_entry.id   AF-M1D4P3-F1
#
_cell.length_a   1.000
_cell.length_b   1.000
_cell.length_c   1.000
_cell.angle_alpha   90.00
_cell.angle_beta   90.00
_cell.angle_gamma   90.00
#
_symmetry.space_group_name_H-M   'P 1'
#
loop_
_entity.id
_entity.type
_entity.pdbx_description
1 polymer ?
#
loop_
_entity_poly.entity_id
_entity_poly.type
_entity_poly.pdbx_seq_one_letter_code
_entity_poly.pdbx_strand_id
1 'polypeptide(L)' 'MADITSALAAVGVTICSCAAETDREKGIGVALFHIEADLESLVGASLKIDMILGVLGWSTGCSWSENKQFLEC' A
#
# COMPACT_ATOMS: atom_id res chain seq x y z
N MET A 1 -5.15 -1.87 10.04
CA MET A 1 -3.98 -1.06 9.60
C MET A 1 -2.67 -1.80 9.81
N ALA A 2 -2.39 -2.31 11.02
CA ALA A 2 -1.16 -3.07 11.31
C ALA A 2 -0.92 -4.27 10.38
N ASP A 3 -1.98 -5.03 10.05
CA ASP A 3 -1.85 -6.19 9.15
C ASP A 3 -1.41 -5.79 7.74
N ILE A 4 -1.93 -4.67 7.22
CA ILE A 4 -1.59 -4.14 5.90
C ILE A 4 -0.11 -3.71 5.90
N THR A 5 0.31 -2.93 6.90
CA THR A 5 1.70 -2.47 7.00
C THR A 5 2.68 -3.64 7.17
N SER A 6 2.28 -4.67 7.91
CA SER A 6 3.08 -5.89 8.09
C SER A 6 3.19 -6.69 6.78
N ALA A 7 2.09 -6.85 6.04
CA ALA A 7 2.07 -7.54 4.76
C ALA A 7 2.97 -6.87 3.72
N LEU A 8 2.93 -5.53 3.65
CA LEU A 8 3.79 -4.70 2.80
C LEU A 8 5.28 -4.88 3.17
N ALA A 9 5.62 -4.73 4.46
CA ALA A 9 7.00 -4.91 4.92
C ALA A 9 7.53 -6.32 4.66
N ALA A 10 6.67 -7.34 4.80
CA ALA A 10 7.03 -8.74 4.57
C ALA A 10 7.31 -9.10 3.09
N VAL A 11 7.11 -8.17 2.16
CA VAL A 11 7.49 -8.32 0.74
C VAL A 11 8.49 -7.25 0.31
N GLY A 12 9.10 -6.52 1.25
CA GLY A 12 10.11 -5.52 0.94
C GLY A 12 9.57 -4.17 0.45
N VAL A 13 8.27 -3.91 0.63
CA VAL A 13 7.69 -2.59 0.31
C VAL A 13 7.99 -1.61 1.45
N THR A 14 8.61 -0.48 1.12
CA THR A 14 8.85 0.62 2.06
C THR A 14 7.67 1.57 2.05
N ILE A 15 7.19 1.97 3.23
CA ILE A 15 6.11 2.96 3.39
C ILE A 15 6.73 4.30 3.75
N CYS A 16 6.63 5.28 2.85
CA CYS A 16 7.18 6.62 3.05
C CYS A 16 6.23 7.55 3.81
N SER A 17 4.93 7.41 3.56
CA SER A 17 3.89 8.14 4.30
C SER A 17 2.56 7.41 4.21
N CYS A 18 1.65 7.71 5.15
CA CYS A 18 0.30 7.18 5.12
C CYS A 18 -0.72 8.25 5.52
N ALA A 19 -1.91 8.14 4.92
CA ALA A 19 -3.10 8.87 5.33
C ALA A 19 -4.22 7.86 5.54
N ALA A 20 -4.95 7.99 6.64
CA ALA A 20 -6.04 7.08 6.98
C ALA A 20 -7.26 7.87 7.39
N GLU A 21 -8.41 7.55 6.82
CA GLU A 21 -9.69 8.16 7.15
C GLU A 21 -10.73 7.08 7.41
N THR A 22 -11.73 7.39 8.24
CA THR A 22 -12.90 6.55 8.44
C THR A 22 -14.14 7.28 7.96
N ASP A 23 -14.80 6.73 6.95
CA ASP A 23 -16.14 7.12 6.55
C ASP A 23 -17.10 6.59 7.64
N ARG A 24 -17.49 7.47 8.56
CA ARG A 24 -18.36 7.13 9.70
C ARG A 24 -19.79 6.81 9.27
N GLU A 25 -20.25 7.33 8.14
CA GLU A 25 -21.60 7.03 7.62
C GLU A 25 -21.66 5.63 7.04
N LYS A 26 -20.59 5.19 6.37
CA LYS A 26 -20.50 3.84 5.79
C LYS A 26 -19.89 2.80 6.73
N GLY A 27 -19.24 3.24 7.81
CA GLY A 27 -18.49 2.37 8.71
C GLY A 27 -17.25 1.75 8.06
N ILE A 28 -16.63 2.45 7.09
CA ILE A 28 -15.51 1.94 6.29
C ILE A 28 -14.25 2.77 6.56
N GLY A 29 -13.12 2.09 6.70
CA GLY A 29 -11.80 2.74 6.73
C GLY A 29 -11.16 2.78 5.35
N VAL A 30 -10.58 3.92 4.98
CA VAL A 30 -9.77 4.10 3.77
C VAL A 30 -8.35 4.44 4.20
N ALA A 31 -7.37 3.78 3.59
CA ALA A 31 -5.96 4.04 3.83
C ALA A 31 -5.25 4.29 2.51
N LEU A 32 -4.47 5.35 2.45
CA LEU A 32 -3.57 5.70 1.36
C LEU A 32 -2.14 5.57 1.85
N PHE A 33 -1.32 4.87 1.10
CA PHE A 33 0.10 4.69 1.40
C PHE A 33 0.92 5.22 0.24
N HIS A 34 1.86 6.11 0.52
CA HIS A 34 2.96 6.37 -0.39
C HIS A 34 4.01 5.30 -0.13
N ILE A 35 4.28 4.48 -1.13
CA ILE A 35 5.19 3.36 -1.04
C ILE A 35 6.33 3.47 -2.06
N GLU A 36 7.48 2.92 -1.69
CA GLU A 36 8.59 2.62 -2.59
C GLU A 36 8.75 1.10 -2.68
N ALA A 37 8.68 0.57 -3.90
CA ALA A 37 8.79 -0.86 -4.19
C ALA A 37 9.10 -1.11 -5.66
N ASP A 38 9.73 -2.24 -5.96
CA ASP A 38 9.83 -2.77 -7.32
C ASP A 38 8.56 -3.55 -7.72
N LEU A 39 8.48 -3.93 -9.01
CA LEU A 39 7.30 -4.61 -9.55
C LEU A 39 7.06 -5.99 -8.94
N GLU A 40 8.11 -6.76 -8.62
CA GLU A 40 7.99 -8.08 -8.01
C GLU A 40 7.43 -7.98 -6.59
N SER A 41 7.96 -7.04 -5.81
CA SER A 41 7.46 -6.71 -4.47
C SER A 41 5.99 -6.27 -4.49
N LEU A 42 5.57 -5.49 -5.48
CA LEU A 42 4.18 -5.05 -5.64
C LEU A 42 3.23 -6.20 -6.00
N VAL A 43 3.67 -7.12 -6.87
CA VAL A 43 2.94 -8.35 -7.17
C VAL A 43 2.82 -9.21 -5.92
N GLY A 44 3.88 -9.36 -5.12
CA GLY A 44 3.83 -10.05 -3.83
C GLY A 44 2.86 -9.40 -2.84
N ALA A 45 2.86 -8.08 -2.76
CA ALA A 45 1.95 -7.31 -1.92
C ALA A 45 0.48 -7.54 -2.31
N SER A 46 0.19 -7.58 -3.61
CA SER A 46 -1.18 -7.74 -4.12
C SER A 46 -1.87 -8.97 -3.57
N LEU A 47 -1.18 -10.11 -3.60
CA LEU A 47 -1.69 -11.39 -3.12
C LEU A 47 -1.89 -11.38 -1.60
N LYS A 48 -0.97 -10.75 -0.85
CA LYS A 48 -1.04 -10.71 0.61
C LYS A 48 -2.15 -9.79 1.10
N ILE A 49 -2.33 -8.62 0.49
CA ILE A 49 -3.35 -7.64 0.90
C ILE A 49 -4.76 -8.19 0.67
N ASP A 50 -4.98 -8.87 -0.45
CA ASP A 50 -6.27 -9.48 -0.78
C ASP A 50 -6.70 -10.55 0.23
N MET A 51 -5.73 -11.21 0.88
CA MET A 51 -5.97 -12.22 1.92
C MET A 51 -6.25 -11.63 3.32
N ILE A 52 -6.10 -10.32 3.54
CA ILE A 52 -6.32 -9.71 4.86
C ILE A 52 -7.81 -9.59 5.14
N LEU A 53 -8.27 -10.20 6.23
CA LEU A 53 -9.66 -10.09 6.68
C LEU A 53 -10.08 -8.63 6.90
N GLY A 54 -11.19 -8.23 6.31
CA GLY A 54 -11.75 -6.88 6.42
C GLY A 54 -11.26 -5.88 5.36
N VAL A 55 -10.34 -6.28 4.47
CA VAL A 55 -10.04 -5.50 3.26
C VAL A 55 -11.19 -5.68 2.27
N LEU A 56 -11.85 -4.57 1.93
CA LEU A 56 -12.97 -4.56 0.97
C LEU A 56 -12.49 -4.42 -0.49
N GLY A 57 -11.29 -3.90 -0.67
CA GLY A 57 -10.65 -3.67 -1.95
C GLY A 57 -9.37 -2.88 -1.79
N TRP A 58 -8.49 -2.97 -2.79
CA TRP A 58 -7.23 -2.24 -2.83
C TRP A 58 -6.86 -1.91 -4.27
N SER A 59 -6.02 -0.91 -4.45
CA SER A 59 -5.48 -0.53 -5.75
C SER A 59 -4.14 0.16 -5.56
N THR A 60 -3.34 0.14 -6.62
CA THR A 60 -2.04 0.82 -6.65
C THR A 60 -1.96 1.68 -7.90
N GLY A 61 -1.55 2.92 -7.74
CA GLY A 61 -1.17 3.80 -8.84
C GLY A 61 0.33 4.00 -8.85
N CYS A 62 0.90 4.16 -10.05
CA CYS A 62 2.29 4.60 -10.19
C CYS A 62 2.29 6.11 -10.42
N SER A 63 3.08 6.85 -9.65
CA SER A 63 3.49 8.19 -10.09
C SER A 63 4.44 8.04 -11.28
N TRP A 64 4.12 8.67 -12.40
CA TRP A 64 4.99 8.65 -13.57
C TRP A 64 6.27 9.44 -13.26
N SER A 65 7.38 8.75 -13.00
CA SER A 65 8.70 9.37 -12.88
C SER A 65 9.45 9.19 -14.19
N GLU A 66 9.70 10.27 -14.93
CA GLU A 66 10.53 10.25 -16.15
C GLU A 66 12.02 9.97 -15.86
N ASN A 67 12.43 9.94 -14.59
CA ASN A 67 13.80 9.64 -14.19
C ASN A 67 13.89 8.35 -13.39
N LYS A 68 14.68 7.40 -13.91
CA LYS A 68 15.23 6.23 -13.21
C LYS A 68 16.28 6.65 -12.18
N GLN A 69 15.95 7.59 -11.31
CA GLN A 69 16.73 7.88 -10.13
C GLN A 69 15.75 7.80 -8.97
N PHE A 70 15.94 6.75 -8.18
CA PHE A 70 15.35 6.52 -6.88
C PHE A 70 15.01 7.86 -6.22
N LEU A 71 13.72 8.13 -6.06
CA LEU A 71 13.26 9.18 -5.17
C LEU A 71 13.32 8.57 -3.78
N GLU A 72 14.52 8.61 -3.18
CA GLU A 72 14.72 8.24 -1.79
C GLU A 72 13.74 9.02 -0.92
N CYS A 73 12.92 8.27 -0.19
CA CYS A 73 12.35 8.67 1.08
C CYS A 73 13.48 8.61 2.14
#